data_AF-A0A3M0CIW9-F1
#
_entry.id   AF-A0A3M0CIW9-F1
#
_cell.length_a   1.000
_cell.length_b   1.000
_cell.length_c   1.000
_cell.angle_alpha   90.00
_cell.angle_beta   90.00
_cell.angle_gamma   90.00
#
_symmetry.space_group_name_H-M   'P 1'
#
loop_
_entity.id
_entity.type
_entity.pdbx_description
1 polymer ?
#
loop_
_entity_poly.entity_id
_entity_poly.type
_entity_poly.pdbx_seq_one_letter_code
_entity_poly.pdbx_strand_id
1 'polypeptide(L)'
;MSDEELDLDDIERRMKGALEALKSEFAGLRTGRASTSLLDPVTVDVYGANMPINQVGTVGVPEPRMLSVQVWDKANVSAVEKAIRNAGLGLNPMLDGQLVRIPIPELNEERRRELAKVAAKYAEQARIAVRNVRRDGLDQLKKMEKDKAISEDDHKIYADEVQSLTDRHVSEIDKALETKDKEIMQV
;
A
#
# COMPACT_ATOMS: atom_id res chain seq x y z
N MET A 1 -38.38 -3.39 -20.23
CA MET A 1 -38.37 -2.76 -18.91
C MET A 1 -36.95 -2.93 -18.43
N SER A 2 -36.18 -1.86 -18.40
CA SER A 2 -34.78 -1.91 -17.99
C SER A 2 -34.75 -2.20 -16.50
N ASP A 3 -34.24 -3.38 -16.13
CA ASP A 3 -33.91 -3.72 -14.76
C ASP A 3 -32.83 -2.72 -14.29
N GLU A 4 -33.24 -1.59 -13.72
CA GLU A 4 -32.37 -0.71 -12.93
C GLU A 4 -32.13 -1.39 -11.59
N GLU A 5 -31.38 -2.49 -11.63
CA GLU A 5 -30.90 -3.19 -10.44
C GLU A 5 -29.74 -2.38 -9.85
N LEU A 6 -29.66 -2.31 -8.51
CA LEU A 6 -28.54 -1.65 -7.85
C LEU A 6 -27.25 -2.41 -8.18
N ASP A 7 -26.28 -1.74 -8.79
CA ASP A 7 -24.97 -2.33 -9.11
C ASP A 7 -24.12 -2.45 -7.83
N LEU A 8 -24.37 -3.52 -7.08
CA LEU A 8 -23.59 -3.90 -5.89
C LEU A 8 -22.12 -4.11 -6.21
N ASP A 9 -21.80 -4.59 -7.42
CA ASP A 9 -20.44 -4.79 -7.88
C ASP A 9 -19.71 -3.46 -8.06
N ASP A 10 -20.39 -2.40 -8.54
CA ASP A 10 -19.82 -1.05 -8.59
C ASP A 10 -19.55 -0.50 -7.18
N ILE A 11 -20.49 -0.68 -6.25
CA ILE A 11 -20.32 -0.27 -4.85
C ILE A 11 -19.11 -0.98 -4.24
N GLU A 12 -19.02 -2.30 -4.40
CA GLU A 12 -17.88 -3.08 -3.91
C GLU A 12 -16.57 -2.63 -4.57
N ARG A 13 -16.56 -2.39 -5.89
CA ARG A 13 -15.39 -1.90 -6.63
C ARG A 13 -14.93 -0.55 -6.10
N ARG A 14 -15.84 0.39 -5.83
CA ARG A 14 -15.51 1.70 -5.26
C ARG A 14 -14.97 1.58 -3.84
N MET A 15 -15.51 0.68 -3.02
CA MET A 15 -14.99 0.39 -1.68
C MET A 15 -13.60 -0.28 -1.73
N LYS A 16 -13.39 -1.24 -2.64
CA LYS A 16 -12.07 -1.84 -2.91
C LYS A 16 -11.04 -0.79 -3.33
N GLY A 17 -11.43 0.18 -4.17
CA GLY A 17 -10.56 1.28 -4.57
C GLY A 17 -10.05 2.12 -3.39
N ALA A 18 -10.90 2.36 -2.38
CA ALA A 18 -10.47 3.04 -1.16
C ALA A 18 -9.42 2.23 -0.36
N LEU A 19 -9.59 0.90 -0.33
CA LEU A 19 -8.65 0.00 0.34
C LEU A 19 -7.33 -0.16 -0.43
N GLU A 20 -7.36 -0.17 -1.77
CA GLU A 20 -6.15 -0.16 -2.60
C GLU A 20 -5.37 1.14 -2.46
N ALA A 21 -6.05 2.28 -2.42
CA ALA A 21 -5.43 3.57 -2.12
C ALA A 21 -4.73 3.54 -0.75
N LEU A 22 -5.40 3.03 0.29
CA LEU A 22 -4.80 2.87 1.61
C LEU A 22 -3.54 1.99 1.59
N LYS A 23 -3.57 0.87 0.88
CA LYS A 23 -2.40 -0.02 0.71
C LYS A 23 -1.25 0.69 0.01
N SER A 24 -1.53 1.51 -1.00
CA SER A 24 -0.52 2.31 -1.69
C SER A 24 0.13 3.35 -0.77
N GLU A 25 -0.69 4.09 0.00
CA GLU A 25 -0.20 5.05 1.00
C GLU A 25 0.64 4.35 2.09
N PHE A 26 0.21 3.18 2.56
CA PHE A 26 0.98 2.38 3.54
C PHE A 26 2.29 1.83 2.97
N ALA A 27 2.36 1.51 1.67
CA ALA A 27 3.58 1.11 1.01
C ALA A 27 4.57 2.27 0.87
N GLY A 28 4.07 3.50 0.69
CA GLY A 28 4.87 4.72 0.70
C GLY A 28 5.42 5.10 2.09
N LEU A 29 4.77 4.62 3.16
CA LEU A 29 5.17 4.92 4.53
C LEU A 29 6.44 4.14 4.92
N ARG A 30 7.57 4.85 5.01
CA ARG A 30 8.87 4.28 5.40
C ARG A 30 8.89 4.00 6.91
N THR A 31 8.49 2.79 7.30
CA THR A 31 8.43 2.30 8.69
C THR A 31 9.80 1.90 9.28
N GLY A 32 10.89 2.06 8.51
CA GLY A 32 12.21 1.58 8.90
C GLY A 32 12.43 0.09 8.66
N ARG A 33 11.41 -0.61 8.12
CA ARG A 33 11.53 -1.98 7.63
C ARG A 33 12.06 -2.00 6.19
N ALA A 34 12.88 -2.99 5.88
CA ALA A 34 13.38 -3.27 4.56
C ALA A 34 12.23 -3.70 3.63
N SER A 35 12.07 -2.93 2.55
CA SER A 35 11.19 -3.24 1.44
C SER A 35 11.98 -3.12 0.15
N THR A 36 11.77 -4.04 -0.78
CA THR A 36 12.38 -4.00 -2.11
C THR A 36 12.03 -2.72 -2.86
N SER A 37 10.84 -2.16 -2.61
CA SER A 37 10.36 -0.91 -3.19
C SER A 37 11.21 0.32 -2.86
N LEU A 38 12.04 0.26 -1.82
CA LEU A 38 13.00 1.33 -1.51
C LEU A 38 14.04 1.51 -2.61
N LEU A 39 14.31 0.46 -3.39
CA LEU A 39 15.31 0.47 -4.45
C LEU A 39 14.72 0.69 -5.85
N ASP A 40 13.39 0.77 -5.99
CA ASP A 40 12.72 1.05 -7.27
C ASP A 40 13.21 2.34 -7.98
N PRO A 41 13.46 3.48 -7.29
CA PRO A 41 13.97 4.67 -7.97
C PRO A 41 15.48 4.61 -8.28
N VAL A 42 16.18 3.56 -7.88
CA VAL A 42 17.64 3.45 -8.07
C VAL A 42 17.94 2.98 -9.49
N THR A 43 18.61 3.84 -10.25
CA THR A 43 19.17 3.52 -11.56
C THR A 43 20.68 3.36 -11.47
N VAL A 44 21.21 2.38 -12.17
CA VAL A 44 22.62 2.00 -12.20
C VAL A 44 23.13 2.22 -13.61
N ASP A 45 24.24 2.96 -13.75
CA ASP A 45 24.95 3.08 -15.02
C ASP A 45 25.79 1.81 -15.24
N VAL A 46 25.41 1.06 -16.26
CA VAL A 46 26.06 -0.19 -16.64
C VAL A 46 26.29 -0.16 -18.15
N TYR A 47 27.55 -0.31 -18.55
CA TYR A 47 27.97 -0.30 -19.96
C TYR A 47 27.54 0.96 -20.74
N GLY A 48 27.44 2.12 -20.06
CA GLY A 48 27.05 3.40 -20.67
C GLY A 48 25.54 3.59 -20.84
N ALA A 49 24.73 2.73 -20.23
CA ALA A 49 23.28 2.85 -20.20
C ALA A 49 22.77 2.85 -18.74
N ASN A 50 21.84 3.74 -18.43
CA ASN A 50 21.15 3.74 -17.15
C ASN A 50 20.06 2.68 -17.15
N MET A 51 20.20 1.67 -16.29
CA MET A 51 19.22 0.60 -16.10
C MET A 51 18.73 0.60 -14.66
N PRO A 52 17.46 0.28 -14.40
CA PRO A 52 16.96 0.11 -13.03
C PRO A 52 17.66 -1.06 -12.34
N ILE A 53 17.86 -0.96 -11.03
CA ILE A 53 18.64 -1.92 -10.25
C ILE A 53 18.10 -3.36 -10.31
N ASN A 54 16.79 -3.51 -10.49
CA ASN A 54 16.11 -4.80 -10.66
C ASN A 54 16.48 -5.54 -11.97
N GLN A 55 17.07 -4.85 -12.95
CA GLN A 55 17.57 -5.46 -14.19
C GLN A 55 19.06 -5.84 -14.11
N VAL A 56 19.76 -5.37 -13.08
CA VAL A 56 21.20 -5.62 -12.88
C VAL A 56 21.44 -6.67 -11.79
N GLY A 57 20.43 -6.94 -10.95
CA GLY A 57 20.49 -7.96 -9.92
C GLY A 57 19.14 -8.26 -9.28
N THR A 58 19.14 -9.31 -8.46
CA THR A 58 17.98 -9.74 -7.68
C THR A 58 17.96 -9.02 -6.33
N VAL A 59 16.91 -8.26 -6.07
CA VAL A 59 16.69 -7.57 -4.79
C VAL A 59 15.93 -8.49 -3.83
N GLY A 60 16.37 -8.57 -2.59
CA GLY A 60 15.74 -9.35 -1.53
C GLY A 60 15.75 -8.64 -0.17
N VAL A 61 14.93 -9.16 0.74
CA VAL A 61 14.85 -8.72 2.14
C VAL A 61 15.20 -9.93 3.02
N PRO A 62 16.49 -10.23 3.24
CA PRO A 62 16.89 -11.35 4.09
C PRO A 62 16.48 -11.15 5.56
N GLU A 63 16.48 -9.90 6.03
CA GLU A 63 16.10 -9.53 7.39
C GLU A 63 15.26 -8.25 7.36
N PRO A 64 14.40 -7.99 8.36
CA PRO A 64 13.54 -6.80 8.39
C PRO A 64 14.29 -5.47 8.34
N ARG A 65 15.61 -5.45 8.58
CA ARG A 65 16.44 -4.23 8.62
C ARG A 65 17.62 -4.28 7.65
N MET A 66 17.63 -5.25 6.75
CA MET A 66 18.68 -5.44 5.77
C MET A 66 18.05 -5.72 4.42
N LEU A 67 18.39 -4.90 3.42
CA LEU A 67 18.17 -5.25 2.02
C LEU A 67 19.40 -5.96 1.49
N SER A 68 19.18 -6.89 0.57
CA SER A 68 20.24 -7.49 -0.21
C SER A 68 20.00 -7.29 -1.70
N VAL A 69 21.07 -7.05 -2.44
CA VAL A 69 21.05 -7.03 -3.91
C VAL A 69 22.10 -8.00 -4.40
N GLN A 70 21.67 -9.11 -4.98
CA GLN A 70 22.53 -10.08 -5.62
C GLN A 70 22.76 -9.64 -7.07
N VAL A 71 23.90 -9.03 -7.36
CA VAL A 71 24.24 -8.54 -8.71
C VAL A 71 24.56 -9.73 -9.60
N TRP A 72 24.11 -9.79 -10.85
CA TRP A 72 24.39 -10.96 -11.71
C TRP A 72 25.80 -10.95 -12.29
N ASP A 73 26.35 -9.76 -12.53
CA ASP A 73 27.72 -9.56 -13.04
C ASP A 73 28.60 -8.88 -11.99
N LYS A 74 29.71 -9.53 -11.64
CA LYS A 74 30.65 -9.04 -10.63
C LYS A 74 31.31 -7.71 -11.05
N ALA A 75 31.44 -7.43 -12.35
CA ALA A 75 31.98 -6.16 -12.84
C ALA A 75 31.11 -4.95 -12.46
N ASN A 76 29.79 -5.17 -12.32
CA ASN A 76 28.81 -4.12 -12.07
C ASN A 76 28.57 -3.86 -10.57
N VAL A 77 29.17 -4.65 -9.68
CA VAL A 77 28.96 -4.54 -8.22
C VAL A 77 29.32 -3.15 -7.69
N SER A 78 30.44 -2.57 -8.14
CA SER A 78 30.83 -1.21 -7.70
C SER A 78 29.91 -0.13 -8.27
N ALA A 79 29.35 -0.32 -9.46
CA ALA A 79 28.39 0.60 -10.04
C ALA A 79 27.07 0.60 -9.25
N VAL A 80 26.57 -0.59 -8.88
CA VAL A 80 25.37 -0.77 -8.05
C VAL A 80 25.55 -0.13 -6.68
N GLU A 81 26.69 -0.36 -6.03
CA GLU A 81 27.02 0.22 -4.71
C GLU A 81 27.04 1.75 -4.74
N LYS A 82 27.68 2.34 -5.76
CA LYS A 82 27.66 3.80 -5.96
C LYS A 82 26.27 4.34 -6.27
N ALA A 83 25.49 3.64 -7.08
CA ALA A 83 24.12 4.05 -7.43
C ALA A 83 23.22 4.11 -6.19
N ILE A 84 23.25 3.09 -5.33
CA ILE A 84 22.47 3.07 -4.08
C ILE A 84 22.88 4.22 -3.16
N ARG A 85 24.19 4.46 -3.01
CA ARG A 85 24.73 5.55 -2.18
C ARG A 85 24.32 6.92 -2.72
N ASN A 86 24.35 7.10 -4.03
CA ASN A 86 24.05 8.37 -4.71
C ASN A 86 22.54 8.60 -4.92
N ALA A 87 21.69 7.60 -4.72
CA ALA A 87 20.23 7.71 -4.88
C ALA A 87 19.56 8.65 -3.85
N GLY A 88 20.33 9.24 -2.92
CA GLY A 88 19.80 10.17 -1.92
C GLY A 88 18.90 9.50 -0.87
N LEU A 89 18.94 8.17 -0.78
CA LEU A 89 18.13 7.38 0.15
C LEU A 89 18.68 7.37 1.59
N GLY A 90 19.89 7.89 1.80
CA GLY A 90 20.58 7.86 3.10
C GLY A 90 21.02 6.45 3.53
N LEU A 91 21.14 5.53 2.57
CA LEU A 91 21.54 4.15 2.79
C LEU A 91 23.04 3.98 2.54
N ASN A 92 23.71 3.17 3.36
CA ASN A 92 25.13 2.89 3.21
C ASN A 92 25.37 1.42 2.83
N PRO A 93 25.46 1.08 1.53
CA PRO A 93 25.68 -0.28 1.07
C PRO A 93 27.05 -0.84 1.49
N MET A 94 27.08 -2.13 1.81
CA MET A 94 28.27 -2.93 2.13
C MET A 94 28.44 -4.04 1.10
N LEU A 95 29.63 -4.17 0.56
CA LEU A 95 29.96 -5.18 -0.45
C LEU A 95 30.36 -6.49 0.21
N ASP A 96 29.78 -7.59 -0.26
CA ASP A 96 30.08 -8.97 0.13
C ASP A 96 30.22 -9.83 -1.14
N GLY A 97 31.35 -9.62 -1.84
CA GLY A 97 31.62 -10.25 -3.13
C GLY A 97 30.65 -9.80 -4.23
N GLN A 98 29.64 -10.61 -4.50
CA GLN A 98 28.60 -10.36 -5.52
C GLN A 98 27.25 -9.93 -4.88
N LEU A 99 27.17 -10.01 -3.55
CA LEU A 99 26.03 -9.58 -2.75
C LEU A 99 26.31 -8.17 -2.21
N VAL A 100 25.36 -7.26 -2.36
CA VAL A 100 25.40 -5.93 -1.75
C VAL A 100 24.39 -5.90 -0.61
N ARG A 101 24.86 -5.74 0.63
CA ARG A 101 24.03 -5.65 1.83
C ARG A 101 23.78 -4.20 2.18
N ILE A 102 22.54 -3.83 2.47
CA ILE A 102 22.16 -2.44 2.71
C ILE A 102 21.43 -2.38 4.06
N PRO A 103 22.13 -2.08 5.16
CA PRO A 103 21.50 -1.91 6.46
C PRO A 103 20.62 -0.65 6.46
N ILE A 104 19.43 -0.77 7.05
CA ILE A 104 18.50 0.35 7.21
C ILE A 104 18.68 0.94 8.61
N PRO A 105 18.93 2.26 8.73
CA PRO A 105 19.11 2.92 10.02
C PRO A 105 17.81 2.90 10.85
N GLU A 106 17.95 2.93 12.17
CA GLU A 106 16.80 3.02 13.07
C GLU A 106 16.10 4.36 12.96
N LEU A 107 14.77 4.30 12.96
CA LEU A 107 13.96 5.47 13.24
C LEU A 107 13.99 5.72 14.75
N ASN A 108 14.16 6.98 15.17
CA ASN A 108 13.98 7.37 16.56
C ASN A 108 12.51 7.21 16.99
N GLU A 109 12.26 7.13 18.29
CA GLU A 109 10.91 6.92 18.83
C GLU A 109 9.94 8.04 18.44
N GLU A 110 10.43 9.28 18.37
CA GLU A 110 9.65 10.45 17.96
C GLU A 110 9.14 10.30 16.51
N ARG A 111 10.01 9.87 15.57
CA ARG A 111 9.62 9.65 14.18
C ARG A 111 8.66 8.46 14.02
N ARG A 112 8.81 7.40 14.82
CA ARG A 112 7.86 6.28 14.84
C ARG A 112 6.46 6.76 15.26
N ARG A 113 6.37 7.58 16.31
CA ARG A 113 5.10 8.15 16.76
C ARG A 113 4.46 9.07 15.71
N GLU A 114 5.27 9.85 14.99
CA GLU A 114 4.77 10.65 13.86
C GLU A 114 4.22 9.77 12.72
N LEU A 115 4.93 8.70 12.36
CA LEU A 115 4.50 7.77 11.33
C LEU A 115 3.21 7.05 11.70
N ALA A 116 3.05 6.63 12.96
CA ALA A 116 1.80 6.04 13.45
C ALA A 116 0.62 7.01 13.33
N LYS A 117 0.82 8.30 13.66
CA LYS A 117 -0.21 9.34 13.47
C LYS A 117 -0.60 9.50 11.99
N VAL A 118 0.39 9.47 11.09
CA VAL A 118 0.14 9.56 9.64
C VAL A 118 -0.61 8.32 9.14
N ALA A 119 -0.21 7.12 9.57
CA ALA A 119 -0.91 5.88 9.23
C ALA A 119 -2.38 5.91 9.69
N ALA A 120 -2.63 6.36 10.91
CA ALA A 120 -3.99 6.54 11.44
C ALA A 120 -4.82 7.55 10.62
N LYS A 121 -4.19 8.64 10.15
CA LYS A 121 -4.85 9.62 9.28
C LYS A 121 -5.27 9.00 7.95
N TYR A 122 -4.41 8.21 7.32
CA TYR A 122 -4.74 7.51 6.07
C TYR A 122 -5.86 6.50 6.25
N ALA A 123 -5.84 5.73 7.35
CA ALA A 123 -6.91 4.81 7.67
C ALA A 123 -8.25 5.54 7.88
N GLU A 124 -8.25 6.70 8.53
CA GLU A 124 -9.49 7.49 8.67
C GLU A 124 -10.00 8.01 7.33
N GLN A 125 -9.11 8.47 6.44
CA GLN A 125 -9.51 8.87 5.09
C GLN A 125 -10.15 7.71 4.30
N ALA A 126 -9.58 6.51 4.40
CA ALA A 126 -10.16 5.32 3.78
C ALA A 126 -11.54 4.96 4.39
N ARG A 127 -11.70 5.07 5.72
CA ARG A 127 -13.00 4.87 6.39
C ARG A 127 -14.05 5.89 5.93
N ILE A 128 -13.66 7.16 5.81
CA ILE A 128 -14.54 8.21 5.30
C ILE A 128 -14.96 7.90 3.85
N ALA A 129 -14.02 7.49 3.00
CA ALA A 129 -14.32 7.12 1.61
C ALA A 129 -15.33 5.96 1.54
N VAL A 130 -15.13 4.89 2.31
CA VAL A 130 -16.08 3.75 2.38
C VAL A 130 -17.45 4.20 2.88
N ARG A 131 -17.52 5.05 3.91
CA ARG A 131 -18.79 5.60 4.42
C ARG A 131 -19.52 6.48 3.39
N ASN A 132 -18.78 7.23 2.57
CA ASN A 132 -19.35 8.02 1.49
C ASN A 132 -19.93 7.13 0.39
N VAL A 133 -19.21 6.07 -0.01
CA VAL A 133 -19.72 5.09 -0.99
C VAL A 133 -20.99 4.42 -0.47
N ARG A 134 -21.03 4.04 0.82
CA ARG A 134 -22.25 3.51 1.44
C ARG A 134 -23.41 4.51 1.36
N ARG A 135 -23.15 5.78 1.67
CA ARG A 135 -24.19 6.83 1.60
C ARG A 135 -24.74 6.97 0.19
N ASP A 136 -23.86 6.98 -0.82
CA ASP A 136 -24.27 7.04 -2.23
C ASP A 136 -25.15 5.83 -2.61
N GLY A 137 -24.77 4.62 -2.18
CA GLY A 137 -25.56 3.41 -2.41
C GLY A 137 -26.94 3.45 -1.74
N LEU A 138 -27.01 3.93 -0.49
CA LEU A 138 -28.29 4.10 0.22
C LEU A 138 -29.18 5.20 -0.38
N ASP A 139 -28.58 6.28 -0.87
CA ASP A 139 -29.33 7.36 -1.53
C ASP A 139 -29.86 6.92 -2.90
N GLN A 140 -29.14 6.04 -3.62
CA GLN A 140 -29.63 5.38 -4.84
C GLN A 140 -30.81 4.43 -4.54
N LEU A 141 -30.69 3.59 -3.51
CA LEU A 141 -31.76 2.68 -3.09
C LEU A 141 -33.06 3.44 -2.75
N LYS A 142 -32.96 4.53 -1.98
CA LYS A 142 -34.12 5.38 -1.66
C LYS A 142 -34.76 6.02 -2.89
N LYS A 143 -33.96 6.32 -3.92
CA LYS A 143 -34.46 6.87 -5.18
C LYS A 143 -35.21 5.81 -5.98
N MET A 144 -34.63 4.61 -6.10
CA MET A 144 -35.26 3.46 -6.76
C MET A 144 -36.59 3.07 -6.10
N GLU A 145 -36.66 3.12 -4.77
CA GLU A 145 -37.90 2.87 -4.00
C GLU A 145 -39.00 3.91 -4.35
N LYS A 146 -38.64 5.20 -4.38
CA LYS A 146 -39.56 6.29 -4.76
C LYS A 146 -40.04 6.19 -6.20
N ASP A 147 -39.15 5.80 -7.10
CA ASP A 147 -39.44 5.61 -8.52
C ASP A 147 -40.20 4.28 -8.79
N LYS A 148 -40.50 3.51 -7.73
CA LYS A 148 -41.16 2.19 -7.77
C LYS A 148 -40.41 1.17 -8.64
N ALA A 149 -39.10 1.34 -8.78
CA ALA A 149 -38.24 0.40 -9.47
C ALA A 149 -37.98 -0.86 -8.63
N ILE A 150 -37.99 -0.73 -7.30
CA ILE A 150 -37.81 -1.83 -6.33
C ILE A 150 -38.92 -1.82 -5.27
N SER A 151 -39.18 -2.99 -4.65
CA SER A 151 -40.12 -3.11 -3.52
C SER A 151 -39.48 -2.70 -2.18
N GLU A 152 -40.30 -2.49 -1.14
CA GLU A 152 -39.81 -2.20 0.22
C GLU A 152 -39.01 -3.39 0.80
N ASP A 153 -39.37 -4.62 0.42
CA ASP A 153 -38.66 -5.83 0.82
C ASP A 153 -37.28 -5.91 0.13
N ASP A 154 -37.22 -5.63 -1.18
CA ASP A 154 -35.95 -5.59 -1.93
C ASP A 154 -35.04 -4.46 -1.41
N HIS A 155 -35.60 -3.29 -1.10
CA HIS A 155 -34.86 -2.18 -0.51
C HIS A 155 -34.16 -2.61 0.80
N LYS A 156 -34.84 -3.37 1.66
CA LYS A 156 -34.23 -3.87 2.90
C LYS A 156 -33.10 -4.85 2.62
N ILE A 157 -33.29 -5.78 1.68
CA ILE A 157 -32.26 -6.77 1.31
C ILE A 157 -31.00 -6.08 0.79
N TYR A 158 -31.15 -5.17 -0.18
CA TYR A 158 -30.00 -4.44 -0.74
C TYR A 158 -29.33 -3.51 0.28
N ALA A 159 -30.09 -2.89 1.18
CA ALA A 159 -29.53 -2.06 2.24
C ALA A 159 -28.69 -2.88 3.23
N ASP A 160 -29.15 -4.07 3.61
CA ASP A 160 -28.41 -5.00 4.47
C ASP A 160 -27.12 -5.50 3.79
N GLU A 161 -27.18 -5.76 2.48
CA GLU A 161 -26.02 -6.18 1.70
C GLU A 161 -24.96 -5.08 1.58
N VAL A 162 -25.37 -3.84 1.27
CA VAL A 162 -24.49 -2.66 1.26
C VAL A 162 -23.86 -2.42 2.63
N GLN A 163 -24.62 -2.63 3.72
CA GLN A 163 -24.11 -2.50 5.08
C GLN A 163 -23.08 -3.60 5.40
N SER A 164 -23.35 -4.85 5.04
CA SER A 164 -22.42 -5.98 5.19
C SER A 164 -21.10 -5.74 4.44
N LEU A 165 -21.17 -5.27 3.20
CA LEU A 165 -19.99 -4.90 2.40
C LEU A 165 -19.17 -3.78 3.07
N THR A 166 -19.86 -2.76 3.58
CA THR A 166 -19.23 -1.66 4.32
C THR A 166 -18.47 -2.18 5.55
N ASP A 167 -19.13 -3.00 6.38
CA ASP A 167 -18.57 -3.50 7.63
C ASP A 167 -17.35 -4.40 7.38
N ARG A 168 -17.41 -5.22 6.32
CA ARG A 168 -16.25 -6.03 5.88
C ARG A 168 -15.06 -5.15 5.50
N HIS A 169 -15.24 -4.15 4.66
CA HIS A 169 -14.15 -3.28 4.22
C HIS A 169 -13.60 -2.39 5.35
N VAL A 170 -14.46 -1.91 6.26
CA VAL A 170 -14.01 -1.20 7.46
C VAL A 170 -13.15 -2.11 8.34
N SER A 171 -13.56 -3.38 8.54
CA SER A 171 -12.76 -4.36 9.27
C SER A 171 -11.40 -4.63 8.61
N GLU A 172 -11.36 -4.70 7.28
CA GLU A 172 -10.09 -4.86 6.54
C GLU A 172 -9.18 -3.63 6.70
N ILE A 173 -9.73 -2.42 6.70
CA ILE A 173 -8.98 -1.17 6.98
C ILE A 173 -8.39 -1.19 8.40
N ASP A 174 -9.20 -1.58 9.39
CA ASP A 174 -8.76 -1.63 10.80
C ASP A 174 -7.65 -2.67 11.00
N LYS A 175 -7.78 -3.85 10.38
CA LYS A 175 -6.71 -4.88 10.39
C LYS A 175 -5.44 -4.41 9.71
N ALA A 176 -5.56 -3.68 8.60
CA ALA A 176 -4.42 -3.13 7.89
C ALA A 176 -3.69 -2.08 8.74
N LEU A 177 -4.44 -1.19 9.40
CA LEU A 177 -3.89 -0.20 10.32
C LEU A 177 -3.19 -0.88 11.50
N GLU A 178 -3.83 -1.85 12.16
CA GLU A 178 -3.24 -2.55 13.31
C GLU A 178 -1.94 -3.26 12.93
N THR A 179 -1.92 -3.91 11.77
CA THR A 179 -0.71 -4.55 11.23
C THR A 179 0.39 -3.51 11.00
N LYS A 180 0.04 -2.34 10.45
CA LYS A 180 1.00 -1.26 10.17
C LYS A 180 1.52 -0.60 11.44
N ASP A 181 0.67 -0.36 12.43
CA ASP A 181 1.05 0.19 13.73
C ASP A 181 2.00 -0.76 14.48
N LYS A 182 1.71 -2.07 14.47
CA LYS A 182 2.63 -3.07 15.02
C LYS A 182 3.98 -3.05 14.30
N GLU A 183 3.97 -2.92 12.97
CA GLU A 183 5.20 -2.81 12.17
C GLU A 183 6.01 -1.56 12.56
N ILE A 184 5.36 -0.41 12.76
CA ILE A 184 6.00 0.86 13.14
C ILE A 184 6.59 0.78 14.57
N MET A 185 5.96 0.03 15.46
CA MET A 185 6.34 -0.01 16.89
C MET A 185 7.30 -1.16 17.25
N GLN A 186 7.33 -2.27 16.51
CA GLN A 186 8.20 -3.42 16.79
C GLN A 186 9.65 -3.28 16.32
N VAL A 187 9.90 -2.45 15.31
CA VAL A 187 11.24 -2.11 14.80
C VAL A 187 11.71 -0.91 15.55
#